data_AF-A0A0J0XGQ9-F1
#
_entry.id   AF-A0A0J0XGQ9-F1
#
_cell.length_a   1.000
_cell.length_b   1.000
_cell.length_c   1.000
_cell.angle_alpha   90.00
_cell.angle_beta   90.00
_cell.angle_gamma   90.00
#
_symmetry.space_group_name_H-M   'P 1'
#
loop_
_entity.id
_entity.type
_entity.pdbx_description
1 polymer ?
#
loop_
_entity_poly.entity_id
_entity_poly.type
_entity_poly.pdbx_seq_one_letter_code
_entity_poly.pdbx_strand_id
1 'polypeptide(L)'
;MDALGLPTLFHPPNSPDLNPIEHVLAELKRRLKLLPTRPRSVSELWEAAQHVWEEIPQDFIDKCIDSMKARRKALRSNFGGATRY
;
A
#
# COMPACT_ATOMS: atom_id res chain seq x y z
N MET A 1 -10.30 -20.04 -6.61
CA MET A 1 -8.92 -20.34 -6.17
C MET A 1 -8.00 -20.10 -7.33
N ASP A 2 -6.79 -19.60 -7.09
CA ASP A 2 -5.78 -19.48 -8.14
C ASP A 2 -5.11 -20.83 -8.44
N ALA A 3 -4.07 -20.84 -9.28
CA ALA A 3 -3.32 -22.04 -9.64
C ALA A 3 -2.64 -22.73 -8.43
N LEU A 4 -2.54 -22.04 -7.29
CA LEU A 4 -1.95 -22.54 -6.05
C LEU A 4 -3.02 -22.95 -5.01
N GLY A 5 -4.30 -22.90 -5.36
CA GLY A 5 -5.39 -23.24 -4.44
C GLY A 5 -5.70 -22.13 -3.44
N LEU A 6 -5.15 -20.93 -3.58
CA LEU A 6 -5.38 -19.84 -2.65
C LEU A 6 -6.72 -19.13 -2.92
N PRO A 7 -7.44 -18.69 -1.88
CA PRO A 7 -8.66 -17.90 -2.06
C PRO A 7 -8.29 -16.56 -2.72
N THR A 8 -9.02 -16.21 -3.78
CA THR A 8 -8.86 -14.93 -4.45
C THR A 8 -9.94 -13.96 -3.97
N LEU A 9 -9.57 -12.69 -3.80
CA LEU A 9 -10.50 -11.62 -3.49
C LEU A 9 -10.83 -10.85 -4.78
N PHE A 10 -12.11 -10.57 -5.00
CA PHE A 10 -12.51 -9.68 -6.08
C PHE A 10 -11.99 -8.25 -5.80
N HIS A 11 -11.27 -7.69 -6.76
CA HIS A 11 -10.83 -6.30 -6.74
C HIS A 11 -11.43 -5.57 -7.96
N PRO A 12 -12.23 -4.52 -7.75
CA PRO A 12 -12.82 -3.79 -8.87
C PRO A 12 -11.75 -3.03 -9.66
N PRO A 13 -11.96 -2.84 -10.98
CA PRO A 13 -11.03 -2.09 -11.82
C PRO A 13 -10.91 -0.63 -11.32
N ASN A 14 -9.74 -0.01 -11.56
CA ASN A 14 -9.46 1.40 -11.25
C ASN A 14 -9.73 1.81 -9.79
N SER A 15 -9.58 0.87 -8.83
CA SER A 15 -9.90 1.12 -7.42
C SER A 15 -8.67 1.00 -6.50
N PRO A 16 -7.60 1.78 -6.72
CA PRO A 16 -6.41 1.75 -5.86
C PRO A 16 -6.75 2.12 -4.41
N ASP A 17 -7.81 2.91 -4.20
CA ASP A 17 -8.34 3.29 -2.90
C ASP A 17 -8.91 2.12 -2.09
N LEU A 18 -9.15 0.97 -2.75
CA LEU A 18 -9.53 -0.30 -2.12
C LEU A 18 -8.37 -1.28 -1.99
N ASN A 19 -7.15 -0.88 -2.34
CA ASN A 19 -5.95 -1.70 -2.23
C ASN A 19 -5.06 -1.19 -1.06
N PRO A 20 -5.06 -1.87 0.10
CA PRO A 20 -4.30 -1.42 1.27
C PRO A 20 -2.80 -1.22 1.04
N ILE A 21 -2.20 -1.96 0.11
CA ILE A 21 -0.76 -1.88 -0.17
C ILE A 21 -0.36 -0.50 -0.71
N GLU A 22 -1.27 0.24 -1.36
CA GLU A 22 -0.97 1.56 -1.92
C GLU A 22 -0.52 2.54 -0.82
N HIS A 23 -1.10 2.44 0.37
CA HIS A 23 -0.67 3.24 1.53
C HIS A 23 0.72 2.84 2.02
N VAL A 24 1.04 1.54 2.02
CA VAL A 24 2.37 1.04 2.41
C VAL A 24 3.43 1.51 1.39
N LEU A 25 3.10 1.46 0.09
CA LEU A 25 3.96 1.98 -0.97
C LEU A 25 4.13 3.50 -0.91
N ALA A 26 3.09 4.23 -0.53
CA ALA A 26 3.17 5.68 -0.29
C ALA A 26 4.12 6.00 0.88
N GLU A 27 4.04 5.22 1.97
CA GLU A 27 4.94 5.35 3.12
C GLU A 27 6.39 5.01 2.77
N LEU A 28 6.62 3.91 2.02
CA LEU A 28 7.92 3.54 1.46
C LEU A 28 8.53 4.72 0.67
N LYS A 29 7.77 5.27 -0.28
CA LYS A 29 8.21 6.43 -1.09
C LYS A 29 8.48 7.66 -0.23
N ARG A 30 7.66 7.90 0.81
CA ARG A 30 7.84 9.03 1.73
C ARG A 30 9.15 8.90 2.51
N ARG A 31 9.42 7.73 3.08
CA ARG A 31 10.65 7.45 3.83
C ARG A 31 11.90 7.51 2.95
N LEU A 32 11.85 6.95 1.75
CA LEU A 32 12.92 7.07 0.75
C LEU A 32 13.27 8.54 0.43
N LYS A 33 12.26 9.42 0.32
CA LYS A 33 12.47 10.86 0.10
C LYS A 33 13.10 11.59 1.28
N LEU A 34 12.93 11.05 2.49
CA LEU A 34 13.44 11.62 3.75
C LEU A 34 14.80 11.06 4.15
N LEU A 35 15.36 10.11 3.40
CA LEU A 35 16.70 9.61 3.66
C LEU A 35 17.72 10.77 3.63
N PRO A 36 18.69 10.79 4.57
CA PRO A 36 19.69 11.85 4.64
C PRO A 36 20.57 11.86 3.38
N THR A 37 20.84 10.69 2.82
CA THR A 37 21.59 10.51 1.57
C THR A 37 20.67 9.95 0.51
N ARG A 38 20.57 10.67 -0.62
CA ARG A 38 19.79 10.19 -1.77
C ARG A 38 20.56 9.12 -2.55
N PRO A 39 19.93 7.98 -2.87
CA PRO A 39 20.50 7.01 -3.81
C PRO A 39 20.82 7.65 -5.16
N ARG A 40 21.99 7.31 -5.73
CA ARG A 40 22.48 7.85 -7.01
C ARG A 40 22.46 6.82 -8.14
N SER A 41 22.15 5.57 -7.82
CA SER A 41 22.04 4.47 -8.77
C SER A 41 20.79 3.64 -8.51
N VAL A 42 20.39 2.82 -9.48
CA VAL A 42 19.27 1.88 -9.33
C VAL A 42 19.57 0.83 -8.25
N SER A 43 20.83 0.38 -8.13
CA SER A 43 21.26 -0.57 -7.07
C SER A 43 21.10 0.05 -5.69
N GLU A 44 21.62 1.26 -5.50
CA GLU A 44 21.49 1.98 -4.22
C GLU A 44 20.02 2.25 -3.89
N LEU A 45 19.19 2.57 -4.88
CA LEU A 45 17.76 2.79 -4.66
C LEU A 45 17.06 1.50 -4.23
N TRP A 46 17.42 0.37 -4.83
CA TRP A 46 16.87 -0.94 -4.49
C TRP A 46 17.25 -1.33 -3.05
N GLU A 47 18.53 -1.22 -2.69
CA GLU A 47 19.02 -1.49 -1.34
C GLU A 47 18.36 -0.58 -0.30
N ALA A 48 18.26 0.71 -0.59
CA ALA A 48 17.58 1.66 0.28
C ALA A 48 16.08 1.34 0.43
N ALA A 49 15.40 0.91 -0.64
CA ALA A 49 13.99 0.54 -0.58
C ALA A 49 13.77 -0.71 0.27
N GLN A 50 14.65 -1.71 0.18
CA GLN A 50 14.61 -2.89 1.04
C GLN A 50 14.78 -2.51 2.51
N HIS A 51 15.79 -1.69 2.82
CA HIS A 51 16.02 -1.26 4.20
C HIS A 51 14.82 -0.47 4.77
N VAL A 52 14.32 0.50 4.02
CA VAL A 52 13.14 1.28 4.42
C VAL A 52 11.90 0.39 4.58
N TRP A 53 11.72 -0.62 3.73
CA TRP A 53 10.62 -1.58 3.82
C TRP A 53 10.64 -2.33 5.15
N GLU A 54 11.79 -2.86 5.55
CA GLU A 54 11.97 -3.55 6.84
C GLU A 54 11.72 -2.63 8.05
N GLU A 55 11.93 -1.32 7.90
CA GLU A 55 11.66 -0.34 8.96
C GLU A 55 10.18 0.08 9.07
N ILE A 56 9.31 -0.28 8.11
CA ILE A 56 7.88 0.03 8.20
C ILE A 56 7.28 -0.78 9.37
N PRO A 57 6.74 -0.14 10.42
CA PRO A 57 6.20 -0.86 11.56
C PRO A 57 5.04 -1.76 11.17
N GLN A 58 5.01 -2.98 11.70
CA GLN A 58 3.90 -3.91 11.47
C GLN A 58 2.54 -3.30 11.84
N ASP A 59 2.46 -2.56 12.95
CA ASP A 59 1.23 -1.83 13.36
C ASP A 59 0.72 -0.86 12.27
N PHE A 60 1.61 -0.22 11.51
CA PHE A 60 1.20 0.63 10.39
C PHE A 60 0.56 -0.19 9.26
N ILE A 61 1.12 -1.36 8.95
CA ILE A 61 0.58 -2.29 7.96
C ILE A 61 -0.78 -2.84 8.42
N ASP A 62 -0.88 -3.26 9.68
CA ASP A 62 -2.11 -3.77 10.27
C ASP A 62 -3.24 -2.72 10.21
N LYS A 63 -2.93 -1.46 10.56
CA LYS A 63 -3.87 -0.33 10.39
C LYS A 63 -4.32 -0.12 8.96
N CYS A 64 -3.44 -0.33 7.97
CA CYS A 64 -3.81 -0.25 6.56
C CYS A 64 -4.81 -1.36 6.19
N ILE A 65 -4.61 -2.58 6.67
CA ILE A 65 -5.52 -3.72 6.45
C ILE A 65 -6.87 -3.47 7.16
N ASP A 66 -6.84 -3.08 8.43
CA ASP A 66 -8.04 -2.82 9.24
C ASP A 66 -8.89 -1.68 8.68
N SER A 67 -8.28 -0.74 7.95
CA SER A 67 -8.98 0.35 7.28
C SER A 67 -9.95 -0.12 6.18
N MET A 68 -9.88 -1.37 5.71
CA MET A 68 -10.76 -1.90 4.65
C MET A 68 -12.24 -1.77 4.95
N LYS A 69 -12.64 -1.91 6.22
CA LYS A 69 -14.04 -1.70 6.62
C LYS A 69 -14.50 -0.26 6.34
N ALA A 70 -13.63 0.72 6.63
CA ALA A 70 -13.90 2.13 6.40
C ALA A 70 -13.84 2.50 4.91
N ARG A 71 -12.88 1.97 4.15
CA ARG A 71 -12.76 2.13 2.69
C ARG A 71 -14.04 1.70 1.96
N ARG A 72 -14.54 0.49 2.27
CA ARG A 72 -15.82 -0.01 1.70
C ARG A 72 -17.02 0.85 2.08
N LYS A 73 -17.04 1.41 3.30
CA LYS A 73 -18.11 2.32 3.71
C LYS A 73 -18.06 3.61 2.88
N ALA A 74 -16.88 4.19 2.71
CA ALA A 74 -16.67 5.38 1.89
C ALA A 74 -17.08 5.13 0.43
N LEU A 75 -16.68 4.00 -0.16
CA LEU A 75 -17.05 3.62 -1.52
C LEU A 75 -18.58 3.56 -1.71
N ARG A 76 -19.29 2.92 -0.77
CA ARG A 76 -20.76 2.86 -0.80
C ARG A 76 -21.38 4.25 -0.66
N SER A 77 -20.86 5.08 0.24
CA SER A 77 -21.33 6.45 0.42
C SER A 77 -21.08 7.32 -0.82
N ASN A 78 -20.03 7.02 -1.59
CA ASN A 78 -19.71 7.70 -2.85
C ASN A 78 -20.30 7.01 -4.08
N PHE A 79 -21.21 6.06 -3.92
CA PHE A 79 -21.85 5.32 -5.03
C PHE A 79 -20.87 4.71 -6.03
N GLY A 80 -19.73 4.20 -5.54
CA GLY A 80 -18.67 3.62 -6.37
C GLY A 80 -17.68 4.65 -6.95
N GLY A 81 -17.86 5.93 -6.66
CA GLY A 81 -16.88 6.98 -6.98
C GLY A 81 -15.63 6.92 -6.09
N ALA A 82 -14.61 7.69 -6.49
CA ALA A 82 -13.33 7.76 -5.79
C ALA A 82 -13.48 8.14 -4.31
N THR A 83 -12.68 7.52 -3.45
CA THR A 83 -12.64 7.84 -2.02
C THR A 83 -11.36 8.58 -1.65
N ARG A 84 -11.22 8.96 -0.36
CA ARG A 84 -10.01 9.62 0.16
C ARG A 84 -8.81 8.68 0.36
N TYR A 85 -9.03 7.37 0.16
CA TYR A 85 -8.07 6.31 0.45
C TYR A 85 -7.23 5.96 -0.77
#